data_AF-A0A6M3L984-F1
#
_entry.id   AF-A0A6M3L984-F1
#
_cell.length_a   1.000
_cell.length_b   1.000
_cell.length_c   1.000
_cell.angle_alpha   90.00
_cell.angle_beta   90.00
_cell.angle_gamma   90.00
#
_symmetry.space_group_name_H-M   'P 1'
#
loop_
_entity.id
_entity.type
_entity.pdbx_description
1 polymer ?
#
loop_
_entity_poly.entity_id
_entity_poly.type
_entity_poly.pdbx_seq_one_letter_code
_entity_poly.pdbx_strand_id
1 'polypeptide(L)'
;MKISEYKSTIPEGVSGNWKVEKFIVSEFDEKLEIMRSMFSFSSRGRYTPQGDYTRLMRNGTCVMSDTPDELRDQRFAILEAKNHVLINGLGLGCIAELCLMKPEVSFVTVIEISEDVINLVGNYLKAKYPDKLNIVLADAMEFKPLKGAKFGMVWHDIWDNICSDNLPEMKKLHRKYGRYTEWQGSWCRERCIP
;
A
#
# COMPACT_ATOMS: atom_id res chain seq x y z
N MET A 1 1.18 15.94 -8.14
CA MET A 1 -0.21 15.43 -8.06
C MET A 1 -0.64 15.45 -6.60
N LYS A 2 -1.89 15.81 -6.30
CA LYS A 2 -2.40 15.65 -4.93
C LYS A 2 -2.75 14.19 -4.68
N ILE A 3 -2.37 13.63 -3.52
CA ILE A 3 -2.68 12.24 -3.15
C ILE A 3 -4.19 11.97 -3.23
N SER A 4 -5.02 12.95 -2.89
CA SER A 4 -6.49 12.89 -2.94
C SER A 4 -7.08 12.75 -4.35
N GLU A 5 -6.31 13.00 -5.39
CA GLU A 5 -6.74 12.91 -6.80
C GLU A 5 -6.26 11.61 -7.46
N TYR A 6 -5.48 10.78 -6.75
CA TYR A 6 -5.04 9.50 -7.27
C TYR A 6 -6.22 8.56 -7.49
N LYS A 7 -6.19 7.86 -8.63
CA LYS A 7 -7.07 6.76 -8.95
C LYS A 7 -6.26 5.63 -9.53
N SER A 8 -6.51 4.42 -9.05
CA SER A 8 -5.89 3.22 -9.58
C SER A 8 -6.27 3.05 -11.05
N THR A 9 -5.28 2.73 -11.87
CA THR A 9 -5.49 2.36 -13.27
C THR A 9 -5.31 0.86 -13.51
N ILE A 10 -5.16 0.07 -12.44
CA ILE A 10 -5.01 -1.37 -12.53
C ILE A 10 -6.28 -1.97 -13.18
N PRO A 11 -6.16 -2.79 -14.23
CA PRO A 11 -7.30 -3.43 -14.86
C PRO A 11 -7.95 -4.47 -13.94
N GLU A 12 -9.25 -4.70 -14.13
CA GLU A 12 -9.95 -5.78 -13.44
C GLU A 12 -9.43 -7.14 -13.90
N GLY A 13 -9.37 -8.10 -12.98
CA GLY A 13 -8.82 -9.41 -13.26
C GLY A 13 -8.86 -10.35 -12.07
N VAL A 14 -8.60 -11.64 -12.33
CA VAL A 14 -8.54 -12.70 -11.31
C VAL A 14 -7.25 -13.50 -11.51
N SER A 15 -6.55 -13.79 -10.41
CA SER A 15 -5.40 -14.70 -10.37
C SER A 15 -5.45 -15.47 -9.06
N GLY A 16 -5.58 -16.79 -9.13
CA GLY A 16 -5.80 -17.64 -7.97
C GLY A 16 -7.01 -17.16 -7.14
N ASN A 17 -6.76 -16.90 -5.86
CA ASN A 17 -7.77 -16.43 -4.90
C ASN A 17 -7.88 -14.89 -4.84
N TRP A 18 -7.15 -14.18 -5.70
CA TRP A 18 -7.12 -12.73 -5.75
C TRP A 18 -7.95 -12.18 -6.90
N LYS A 19 -8.58 -11.03 -6.67
CA LYS A 19 -9.37 -10.32 -7.69
C LYS A 19 -9.16 -8.81 -7.58
N VAL A 20 -8.86 -8.17 -8.70
CA VAL A 20 -9.00 -6.72 -8.85
C VAL A 20 -10.36 -6.44 -9.48
N GLU A 21 -11.15 -5.56 -8.86
CA GLU A 21 -12.45 -5.15 -9.38
C GLU A 21 -12.74 -3.68 -9.10
N LYS A 22 -13.60 -3.09 -9.93
CA LYS A 22 -14.12 -1.75 -9.73
C LYS A 22 -15.40 -1.80 -8.89
N PHE A 23 -15.59 -0.80 -8.05
CA PHE A 23 -16.81 -0.63 -7.28
C PHE A 23 -17.21 0.84 -7.18
N ILE A 24 -18.48 1.07 -6.90
CA ILE A 24 -19.07 2.40 -6.80
C ILE A 24 -19.52 2.58 -5.35
N VAL A 25 -19.14 3.71 -4.75
CA VAL A 25 -19.75 4.20 -3.50
C VAL A 25 -20.83 5.17 -3.91
N SER A 26 -22.09 4.88 -3.56
CA SER A 26 -23.21 5.78 -3.84
C SER A 26 -23.31 6.91 -2.81
N GLU A 27 -24.06 7.97 -3.13
CA GLU A 27 -24.37 9.05 -2.16
C GLU A 27 -25.04 8.51 -0.89
N PHE A 28 -25.84 7.44 -1.03
CA PHE A 28 -26.48 6.79 0.10
C PHE A 28 -25.47 6.06 0.98
N ASP A 29 -24.53 5.33 0.38
CA ASP A 29 -23.46 4.63 1.11
C ASP A 29 -22.58 5.63 1.87
N GLU A 30 -22.19 6.74 1.22
CA GLU A 30 -21.43 7.82 1.85
C GLU A 30 -22.16 8.37 3.08
N LYS A 31 -23.45 8.73 2.94
CA LYS A 31 -24.26 9.25 4.06
C LYS A 31 -24.39 8.24 5.20
N LEU A 32 -24.55 6.96 4.88
CA LEU A 32 -24.58 5.89 5.89
C LEU A 32 -23.25 5.74 6.61
N GLU A 33 -22.12 5.81 5.91
CA GLU A 33 -20.79 5.75 6.51
C GLU A 33 -20.51 6.95 7.40
N ILE A 34 -20.84 8.17 6.94
CA ILE A 34 -20.74 9.38 7.75
C ILE A 34 -21.55 9.20 9.05
N MET A 35 -22.80 8.76 8.94
CA MET A 35 -23.65 8.51 10.11
C MET A 35 -23.01 7.48 11.05
N ARG A 36 -22.54 6.34 10.53
CA ARG A 36 -21.85 5.31 11.32
C ARG A 36 -20.58 5.83 12.00
N SER A 37 -19.80 6.66 11.31
CA SER A 37 -18.56 7.26 11.83
C SER A 37 -18.79 8.18 13.03
N MET A 38 -19.97 8.82 13.11
CA MET A 38 -20.35 9.66 14.25
C MET A 38 -20.65 8.83 15.51
N PHE A 39 -21.15 7.61 15.34
CA PHE A 39 -21.54 6.72 16.44
C PHE A 39 -20.47 5.68 16.82
N SER A 40 -19.53 5.35 15.91
CA SER A 40 -18.45 4.39 16.16
C SER A 40 -17.18 5.09 16.63
N PHE A 41 -16.72 4.79 17.85
CA PHE A 41 -15.46 5.29 18.40
C PHE A 41 -14.24 4.85 17.57
N SER A 42 -14.32 3.66 16.96
CA SER A 42 -13.25 3.06 16.12
C SER A 42 -13.18 3.63 14.70
N SER A 43 -14.27 4.25 14.22
CA SER A 43 -14.41 4.79 12.86
C SER A 43 -14.45 6.31 12.82
N ARG A 44 -14.19 7.00 13.95
CA ARG A 44 -14.29 8.46 14.07
C ARG A 44 -13.51 9.17 12.96
N GLY A 45 -14.25 9.81 12.06
CA GLY A 45 -13.70 10.63 10.96
C GLY A 45 -13.21 9.87 9.74
N ARG A 46 -13.55 8.57 9.59
CA ARG A 46 -13.34 7.81 8.36
C ARG A 46 -14.68 7.58 7.65
N TYR A 47 -14.73 7.93 6.38
CA TYR A 47 -15.84 7.66 5.46
C TYR A 47 -15.32 7.70 4.04
N THR A 48 -15.92 6.90 3.16
CA THR A 48 -15.59 6.91 1.73
C THR A 48 -16.54 7.86 1.00
N PRO A 49 -16.04 8.91 0.35
CA PRO A 49 -16.88 9.77 -0.48
C PRO A 49 -17.52 8.99 -1.64
N GLN A 50 -18.62 9.50 -2.19
CA GLN A 50 -19.18 8.97 -3.43
C GLN A 50 -18.12 8.96 -4.56
N GLY A 51 -18.06 7.87 -5.32
CA GLY A 51 -17.21 7.79 -6.51
C GLY A 51 -16.93 6.37 -6.98
N ASP A 52 -16.16 6.29 -8.06
CA ASP A 52 -15.64 5.05 -8.62
C ASP A 52 -14.27 4.74 -8.04
N TYR A 53 -14.09 3.51 -7.59
CA TYR A 53 -12.89 3.03 -6.92
C TYR A 53 -12.50 1.66 -7.43
N THR A 54 -11.25 1.29 -7.18
CA THR A 54 -10.71 -0.05 -7.46
C THR A 54 -10.31 -0.69 -6.14
N ARG A 55 -10.59 -1.99 -6.00
CA ARG A 55 -10.19 -2.77 -4.83
C ARG A 55 -9.50 -4.06 -5.21
N LEU A 56 -8.62 -4.49 -4.33
CA LEU A 56 -8.00 -5.80 -4.33
C LEU A 56 -8.71 -6.67 -3.29
N MET A 57 -9.23 -7.80 -3.75
CA MET A 57 -9.96 -8.78 -2.96
C MET A 57 -9.14 -10.06 -2.82
N ARG A 58 -9.25 -10.72 -1.66
CA ARG A 58 -8.74 -12.08 -1.42
C ARG A 58 -9.82 -12.93 -0.77
N ASN A 59 -10.21 -14.03 -1.40
CA ASN A 59 -11.27 -14.93 -0.90
C ASN A 59 -12.59 -14.19 -0.57
N GLY A 60 -12.96 -13.18 -1.37
CA GLY A 60 -14.18 -12.39 -1.16
C GLY A 60 -14.08 -11.29 -0.09
N THR A 61 -12.93 -11.13 0.57
CA THR A 61 -12.66 -10.05 1.52
C THR A 61 -11.85 -8.95 0.85
N CYS A 62 -12.22 -7.68 1.06
CA CYS A 62 -11.45 -6.53 0.61
C CYS A 62 -10.16 -6.42 1.44
N VAL A 63 -9.01 -6.44 0.74
CA VAL A 63 -7.68 -6.30 1.35
C VAL A 63 -7.20 -4.85 1.26
N MET A 64 -7.44 -4.19 0.12
CA MET A 64 -7.03 -2.79 -0.11
C MET A 64 -7.93 -2.15 -1.19
N SER A 65 -8.08 -0.83 -1.15
CA SER A 65 -8.75 -0.01 -2.14
C SER A 65 -7.99 1.31 -2.42
N ASP A 66 -8.32 1.99 -3.51
CA ASP A 66 -7.82 3.34 -3.79
C ASP A 66 -8.70 4.45 -3.19
N THR A 67 -9.41 4.14 -2.10
CA THR A 67 -10.27 5.11 -1.41
C THR A 67 -9.43 6.19 -0.72
N PRO A 68 -9.96 7.42 -0.56
CA PRO A 68 -9.16 8.54 -0.04
C PRO A 68 -8.64 8.32 1.38
N ASP A 69 -9.36 7.53 2.18
CA ASP A 69 -8.97 7.22 3.55
C ASP A 69 -7.80 6.24 3.60
N GLU A 70 -7.78 5.20 2.76
CA GLU A 70 -6.62 4.30 2.66
C GLU A 70 -5.38 5.05 2.13
N LEU A 71 -5.55 5.91 1.12
CA LEU A 71 -4.45 6.75 0.61
C LEU A 71 -3.94 7.74 1.67
N ARG A 72 -4.81 8.21 2.58
CA ARG A 72 -4.41 9.10 3.69
C ARG A 72 -3.49 8.40 4.67
N ASP A 73 -3.67 7.09 4.88
CA ASP A 73 -2.80 6.30 5.76
C ASP A 73 -1.37 6.19 5.21
N GLN A 74 -1.21 6.32 3.90
CA GLN A 74 0.09 6.28 3.21
C GLN A 74 0.77 7.65 3.10
N ARG A 75 0.10 8.74 3.51
CA ARG A 75 0.54 10.13 3.26
C ARG A 75 1.97 10.42 3.72
N PHE A 76 2.35 9.94 4.90
CA PHE A 76 3.66 10.23 5.48
C PHE A 76 4.78 9.53 4.72
N ALA A 77 4.56 8.28 4.32
CA ALA A 77 5.49 7.55 3.48
C ALA A 77 5.68 8.27 2.13
N ILE A 78 4.58 8.70 1.48
CA ILE A 78 4.65 9.40 0.20
C ILE A 78 5.44 10.72 0.32
N LEU A 79 5.31 11.46 1.43
CA LEU A 79 6.08 12.68 1.66
C LEU A 79 7.58 12.39 1.76
N GLU A 80 7.97 11.35 2.50
CA GLU A 80 9.36 10.95 2.74
C GLU A 80 10.01 10.24 1.55
N ALA A 81 9.21 9.70 0.62
CA ALA A 81 9.67 9.01 -0.57
C ALA A 81 10.57 9.89 -1.46
N LYS A 82 11.83 9.47 -1.59
CA LYS A 82 12.88 10.08 -2.44
C LYS A 82 13.95 9.04 -2.78
N ASN A 83 14.81 9.34 -3.75
CA ASN A 83 15.91 8.49 -4.20
C ASN A 83 15.40 7.08 -4.57
N HIS A 84 16.13 6.03 -4.17
CA HIS A 84 15.69 4.64 -4.29
C HIS A 84 14.76 4.30 -3.13
N VAL A 85 13.52 3.92 -3.44
CA VAL A 85 12.49 3.52 -2.49
C VAL A 85 12.35 2.00 -2.46
N LEU A 86 12.21 1.41 -1.28
CA LEU A 86 11.82 0.02 -1.10
C LEU A 86 10.47 -0.09 -0.40
N ILE A 87 9.59 -0.94 -0.92
CA ILE A 87 8.25 -1.18 -0.38
C ILE A 87 8.10 -2.69 -0.16
N ASN A 88 7.66 -3.09 1.03
CA ASN A 88 7.29 -4.46 1.33
C ASN A 88 5.77 -4.57 1.30
N GLY A 89 5.24 -5.45 0.45
CA GLY A 89 3.84 -5.53 0.08
C GLY A 89 3.53 -4.67 -1.14
N LEU A 90 2.94 -5.27 -2.18
CA LEU A 90 2.48 -4.58 -3.38
C LEU A 90 1.04 -4.07 -3.19
N GLY A 91 0.15 -4.91 -2.67
CA GLY A 91 -1.28 -4.61 -2.58
C GLY A 91 -1.87 -4.22 -3.94
N LEU A 92 -2.72 -3.19 -3.97
CA LEU A 92 -3.23 -2.61 -5.22
C LEU A 92 -2.18 -1.72 -5.93
N GLY A 93 -0.97 -1.59 -5.38
CA GLY A 93 0.12 -0.84 -5.98
C GLY A 93 0.06 0.67 -5.77
N CYS A 94 -0.89 1.18 -4.98
CA CYS A 94 -1.14 2.62 -4.83
C CYS A 94 0.10 3.38 -4.33
N ILE A 95 0.74 2.94 -3.24
CA ILE A 95 1.94 3.60 -2.73
C ILE A 95 3.11 3.50 -3.71
N ALA A 96 3.27 2.35 -4.38
CA ALA A 96 4.34 2.16 -5.36
C ALA A 96 4.19 3.13 -6.52
N GLU A 97 2.98 3.24 -7.09
CA GLU A 97 2.69 4.18 -8.17
C GLU A 97 2.81 5.64 -7.73
N LEU A 98 2.29 6.00 -6.55
CA LEU A 98 2.43 7.34 -5.98
C LEU A 98 3.90 7.74 -5.79
N CYS A 99 4.75 6.80 -5.37
CA CYS A 99 6.20 7.02 -5.30
C CYS A 99 6.81 7.17 -6.70
N LEU A 100 6.44 6.33 -7.67
CA LEU A 100 6.95 6.38 -9.05
C LEU A 100 6.64 7.72 -9.75
N MET A 101 5.51 8.33 -9.41
CA MET A 101 5.06 9.64 -9.92
C MET A 101 5.83 10.82 -9.32
N LYS A 102 6.64 10.62 -8.27
CA LYS A 102 7.45 11.68 -7.68
C LYS A 102 8.74 11.89 -8.48
N PRO A 103 9.09 13.13 -8.87
CA PRO A 103 10.35 13.41 -9.53
C PRO A 103 11.56 13.17 -8.62
N GLU A 104 11.40 13.27 -7.30
CA GLU A 104 12.47 13.01 -6.32
C GLU A 104 12.78 11.52 -6.16
N VAL A 105 11.91 10.62 -6.63
CA VAL A 105 12.10 9.16 -6.58
C VAL A 105 12.76 8.70 -7.88
N SER A 106 13.97 8.18 -7.77
CA SER A 106 14.74 7.66 -8.91
C SER A 106 14.35 6.24 -9.28
N PHE A 107 14.04 5.40 -8.29
CA PHE A 107 13.73 3.98 -8.51
C PHE A 107 12.88 3.42 -7.37
N VAL A 108 12.01 2.45 -7.68
CA VAL A 108 11.19 1.73 -6.70
C VAL A 108 11.47 0.24 -6.78
N THR A 109 11.65 -0.40 -5.63
CA THR A 109 11.69 -1.87 -5.51
C THR A 109 10.57 -2.33 -4.60
N VAL A 110 9.70 -3.19 -5.11
CA VAL A 110 8.63 -3.82 -4.33
C VAL A 110 9.01 -5.28 -4.04
N ILE A 111 8.84 -5.67 -2.78
CA ILE A 111 8.94 -7.07 -2.34
C ILE A 111 7.52 -7.58 -2.10
N GLU A 112 7.08 -8.55 -2.89
CA GLU A 112 5.73 -9.12 -2.82
C GLU A 112 5.83 -10.63 -2.71
N ILE A 113 5.04 -11.24 -1.82
CA ILE A 113 5.09 -12.69 -1.56
C ILE A 113 4.13 -13.46 -2.48
N SER A 114 3.07 -12.81 -2.94
CA SER A 114 2.03 -13.42 -3.76
C SER A 114 2.32 -13.24 -5.26
N GLU A 115 2.64 -14.34 -5.94
CA GLU A 115 2.78 -14.36 -7.39
C GLU A 115 1.50 -13.90 -8.10
N ASP A 116 0.33 -14.25 -7.55
CA ASP A 116 -0.97 -13.81 -8.07
C ASP A 116 -1.15 -12.29 -8.02
N VAL A 117 -0.70 -11.63 -6.96
CA VAL A 117 -0.77 -10.16 -6.82
C VAL A 117 0.21 -9.51 -7.80
N ILE A 118 1.39 -10.09 -8.01
CA ILE A 118 2.33 -9.64 -9.05
C ILE A 118 1.70 -9.79 -10.43
N ASN A 119 1.00 -10.88 -10.71
CA ASN A 119 0.35 -11.12 -12.00
C ASN A 119 -0.75 -10.10 -12.29
N LEU A 120 -1.57 -9.76 -11.29
CA LEU A 120 -2.69 -8.81 -11.44
C LEU A 120 -2.23 -7.35 -11.47
N VAL A 121 -1.34 -6.96 -10.56
CA VAL A 121 -0.99 -5.56 -10.30
C VAL A 121 0.42 -5.27 -10.80
N GLY A 122 1.36 -6.13 -10.44
CA GLY A 122 2.79 -5.89 -10.66
C GLY A 122 3.18 -5.83 -12.13
N ASN A 123 2.65 -6.74 -12.96
CA ASN A 123 2.94 -6.79 -14.39
C ASN A 123 2.44 -5.52 -15.11
N TYR A 124 1.25 -5.03 -14.74
CA TYR A 124 0.72 -3.78 -15.27
C TYR A 124 1.60 -2.58 -14.89
N LEU A 125 1.98 -2.47 -13.61
CA LEU A 125 2.86 -1.37 -13.17
C LEU A 125 4.26 -1.46 -13.79
N LYS A 126 4.83 -2.66 -13.95
CA LYS A 126 6.12 -2.86 -14.65
C LYS A 126 6.03 -2.42 -16.10
N ALA A 127 4.94 -2.74 -16.80
CA ALA A 127 4.74 -2.28 -18.18
C ALA A 127 4.61 -0.75 -18.27
N LYS A 128 3.99 -0.12 -17.26
CA LYS A 128 3.83 1.35 -17.19
C LYS A 128 5.12 2.08 -16.79
N TYR A 129 5.98 1.47 -15.98
CA TYR A 129 7.21 2.05 -15.43
C TYR A 129 8.44 1.14 -15.62
N PRO A 130 8.78 0.74 -16.86
CA PRO A 130 9.77 -0.31 -17.12
C PRO A 130 11.17 0.00 -16.57
N ASP A 131 11.57 1.28 -16.56
CA ASP A 131 12.92 1.70 -16.16
C ASP A 131 13.00 2.18 -14.70
N LYS A 132 11.86 2.28 -13.99
CA LYS A 132 11.80 2.83 -12.63
C LYS A 132 11.30 1.84 -11.58
N LEU A 133 10.77 0.68 -11.97
CA LEU A 133 10.14 -0.27 -11.07
C LEU A 133 10.77 -1.67 -11.18
N ASN A 134 11.23 -2.19 -10.06
CA ASN A 134 11.52 -3.60 -9.88
C ASN A 134 10.51 -4.23 -8.90
N ILE A 135 10.06 -5.46 -9.20
CA ILE A 135 9.23 -6.25 -8.29
C ILE A 135 9.87 -7.62 -8.13
N VAL A 136 10.12 -8.00 -6.88
CA VAL A 136 10.76 -9.24 -6.47
C VAL A 136 9.72 -10.11 -5.78
N LEU A 137 9.52 -11.32 -6.31
CA LEU A 137 8.72 -12.37 -5.65
C LEU A 137 9.53 -12.92 -4.47
N ALA A 138 9.24 -12.48 -3.25
CA ALA A 138 9.91 -12.92 -2.04
C ALA A 138 9.11 -12.56 -0.78
N ASP A 139 9.39 -13.26 0.32
CA ASP A 139 8.96 -12.83 1.65
C ASP A 139 9.82 -11.65 2.12
N ALA A 140 9.16 -10.54 2.47
CA ALA A 140 9.78 -9.35 3.07
C ALA A 140 10.57 -9.65 4.36
N MET A 141 10.15 -10.64 5.14
CA MET A 141 10.84 -11.09 6.35
C MET A 141 12.17 -11.79 6.03
N GLU A 142 12.27 -12.43 4.88
CA GLU A 142 13.44 -13.22 4.47
C GLU A 142 14.37 -12.46 3.51
N PHE A 143 13.81 -11.58 2.68
CA PHE A 143 14.54 -10.84 1.65
C PHE A 143 15.76 -10.10 2.21
N LYS A 144 16.91 -10.18 1.55
CA LYS A 144 18.13 -9.48 1.99
C LYS A 144 18.54 -8.44 0.95
N PRO A 145 18.54 -7.14 1.29
CA PRO A 145 19.10 -6.13 0.40
C PRO A 145 20.54 -6.47 0.03
N LEU A 146 20.92 -6.15 -1.20
CA LEU A 146 22.30 -6.31 -1.66
C LEU A 146 23.27 -5.53 -0.76
N LYS A 147 24.50 -6.02 -0.65
CA LYS A 147 25.54 -5.36 0.12
C LYS A 147 25.76 -3.94 -0.44
N GLY A 148 25.67 -2.94 0.44
CA GLY A 148 25.81 -1.53 0.07
C GLY A 148 24.51 -0.85 -0.37
N ALA A 149 23.37 -1.55 -0.41
CA ALA A 149 22.08 -0.93 -0.71
C ALA A 149 21.77 0.23 0.25
N LYS A 150 21.23 1.31 -0.30
CA LYS A 150 20.76 2.49 0.44
C LYS A 150 19.44 2.97 -0.17
N PHE A 151 18.45 3.15 0.68
CA PHE A 151 17.11 3.58 0.30
C PHE A 151 16.80 4.95 0.92
N GLY A 152 16.24 5.87 0.15
CA GLY A 152 15.70 7.11 0.70
C GLY A 152 14.52 6.84 1.62
N MET A 153 13.71 5.82 1.30
CA MET A 153 12.56 5.40 2.09
C MET A 153 12.38 3.88 2.06
N VAL A 154 12.03 3.29 3.21
CA VAL A 154 11.49 1.93 3.30
C VAL A 154 10.08 1.95 3.89
N TRP A 155 9.11 1.36 3.18
CA TRP A 155 7.74 1.19 3.67
C TRP A 155 7.40 -0.28 3.89
N HIS A 156 6.64 -0.56 4.95
CA HIS A 156 6.18 -1.91 5.31
C HIS A 156 4.65 -1.95 5.35
N ASP A 157 4.06 -2.74 4.47
CA ASP A 157 2.61 -2.81 4.23
C ASP A 157 2.17 -4.24 3.90
N ILE A 158 2.34 -5.15 4.86
CA ILE A 158 2.16 -6.60 4.65
C ILE A 158 1.07 -7.22 5.54
N TRP A 159 0.32 -6.40 6.28
CA TRP A 159 -0.67 -6.87 7.27
C TRP A 159 -2.09 -6.58 6.82
N ASP A 160 -3.00 -7.52 7.07
CA ASP A 160 -4.41 -7.38 6.66
C ASP A 160 -5.25 -6.54 7.64
N ASN A 161 -4.78 -6.37 8.90
CA ASN A 161 -5.55 -5.75 9.97
C ASN A 161 -4.67 -4.82 10.80
N ILE A 162 -5.28 -3.86 11.49
CA ILE A 162 -4.60 -2.97 12.44
C ILE A 162 -4.77 -3.55 13.85
N CYS A 163 -3.76 -4.27 14.35
CA CYS A 163 -3.77 -4.83 15.69
C CYS A 163 -2.36 -4.91 16.31
N SER A 164 -2.31 -5.07 17.64
CA SER A 164 -1.07 -5.21 18.41
C SER A 164 -0.21 -6.42 17.99
N ASP A 165 -0.82 -7.47 17.44
CA ASP A 165 -0.12 -8.69 17.02
C ASP A 165 0.88 -8.43 15.88
N ASN A 166 0.73 -7.32 15.16
CA ASN A 166 1.68 -6.92 14.11
C ASN A 166 2.94 -6.24 14.67
N LEU A 167 2.91 -5.74 15.92
CA LEU A 167 4.01 -4.95 16.50
C LEU A 167 5.37 -5.70 16.53
N PRO A 168 5.44 -7.01 16.85
CA PRO A 168 6.69 -7.76 16.81
C PRO A 168 7.30 -7.83 15.41
N GLU A 169 6.46 -8.05 14.39
CA GLU A 169 6.86 -8.11 12.99
C GLU A 169 7.31 -6.75 12.46
N MET A 170 6.55 -5.69 12.76
CA MET A 170 6.93 -4.30 12.48
C MET A 170 8.32 -3.99 13.08
N LYS A 171 8.54 -4.35 14.36
CA LYS A 171 9.84 -4.15 15.03
C LYS A 171 10.97 -4.92 14.34
N LYS A 172 10.71 -6.16 13.88
CA LYS A 172 11.69 -6.99 13.16
C LYS A 172 12.09 -6.34 11.84
N LEU A 173 11.12 -5.85 11.06
CA LEU A 173 11.37 -5.16 9.80
C LEU A 173 12.12 -3.83 10.02
N HIS A 174 11.68 -3.01 10.98
CA HIS A 174 12.36 -1.74 11.30
C HIS A 174 13.83 -1.95 11.71
N ARG A 175 14.11 -2.99 12.51
CA ARG A 175 15.49 -3.35 12.88
C ARG A 175 16.29 -3.83 11.67
N LYS A 176 15.68 -4.61 10.77
CA LYS A 176 16.31 -5.16 9.57
C LYS A 176 16.73 -4.06 8.61
N TYR A 177 15.86 -3.08 8.36
CA TYR A 177 16.07 -2.03 7.36
C TYR A 177 16.71 -0.75 7.90
N GLY A 178 16.76 -0.54 9.23
CA GLY A 178 17.24 0.72 9.82
C GLY A 178 18.65 1.16 9.43
N ARG A 179 19.54 0.25 9.02
CA ARG A 179 20.89 0.62 8.51
C ARG A 179 20.96 0.86 7.00
N TYR A 180 19.90 0.49 6.28
CA TYR A 180 19.81 0.58 4.83
C TYR A 180 19.03 1.80 4.37
N THR A 181 18.45 2.60 5.27
CA THR A 181 17.55 3.68 4.85
C THR A 181 17.70 4.97 5.64
N GLU A 182 17.33 6.08 5.01
CA GLU A 182 17.21 7.40 5.64
C GLU A 182 15.92 7.52 6.46
N TRP A 183 14.83 6.91 6.00
CA TRP A 183 13.53 6.90 6.67
C TRP A 183 12.81 5.56 6.50
N GLN A 184 12.08 5.13 7.52
CA GLN A 184 11.20 3.97 7.41
C GLN A 184 9.89 4.12 8.19
N GLY A 185 8.86 3.43 7.72
CA GLY A 185 7.54 3.41 8.33
C GLY A 185 6.81 2.08 8.11
N SER A 186 5.73 1.88 8.85
CA SER A 186 4.83 0.74 8.70
C SER A 186 3.39 1.22 8.71
N TRP A 187 2.54 0.58 7.89
CA TRP A 187 1.13 0.92 7.80
C TRP A 187 0.44 0.88 9.16
N CYS A 188 -0.20 2.01 9.52
CA CYS A 188 -1.00 2.21 10.74
C CYS A 188 -0.35 1.77 12.07
N ARG A 189 1.00 1.77 12.16
CA ARG A 189 1.72 1.32 13.35
C ARG A 189 1.32 2.08 14.61
N GLU A 190 1.07 3.37 14.51
CA GLU A 190 0.63 4.25 15.60
C GLU A 190 -0.76 3.91 16.14
N ARG A 191 -1.54 3.13 15.39
CA ARG A 191 -2.88 2.65 15.78
C ARG A 191 -2.85 1.23 16.35
N CYS A 192 -1.71 0.55 16.31
CA CYS A 192 -1.51 -0.76 16.93
C CYS A 192 -1.21 -0.55 18.43
N ILE A 193 -2.25 -0.47 19.25
CA ILE A 193 -2.17 -0.25 20.70
C ILE A 193 -2.18 -1.62 21.41
N PRO A 194 -1.29 -1.89 22.38
CA PRO A 194 -1.30 -3.11 23.19
C PRO A 194 -2.54 -3.26 24.09
#